data_AF-J1K847-F1
#
_entry.id   AF-J1K847-F1
#
_cell.length_a   1.000
_cell.length_b   1.000
_cell.length_c   1.000
_cell.angle_alpha   90.00
_cell.angle_beta   90.00
_cell.angle_gamma   90.00
#
_symmetry.space_group_name_H-M   'P 1'
#
loop_
_entity.id
_entity.type
_entity.pdbx_description
1 polymer ?
#
loop_
_entity_poly.entity_id
_entity_poly.type
_entity_poly.pdbx_seq_one_letter_code
_entity_poly.pdbx_strand_id
1 'polypeptide(L)'
;MEVKVKIWEGLIDTLSTNQLNKKEKNSVSKILRVFSIVRKTLSTILKICLFFLFLFLLFIRKPVIILTEFIVGGSLLVLFIFFTGYVAGAAPYEHQTAMVIGYIVFIFLGLAVNWGYDTLLLRLAPPNYDFMLFK
;
A
#
# COMPACT_ATOMS: atom_id res chain seq x y z
N MET A 1 57.38 -36.40 -29.21
CA MET A 1 56.13 -37.02 -28.69
C MET A 1 55.32 -36.02 -27.84
N GLU A 2 55.98 -35.10 -27.13
CA GLU A 2 55.37 -34.11 -26.22
C GLU A 2 54.40 -33.11 -26.87
N VAL A 3 54.62 -32.72 -28.12
CA VAL A 3 53.75 -31.74 -28.83
C VAL A 3 52.33 -32.28 -29.03
N LYS A 4 52.18 -33.59 -29.28
CA LYS A 4 50.84 -34.20 -29.42
C LYS A 4 50.09 -34.25 -28.09
N VAL A 5 50.79 -34.45 -26.98
CA VAL A 5 50.18 -34.53 -25.63
C VAL A 5 49.64 -33.16 -25.22
N LYS A 6 50.41 -32.09 -25.44
CA LYS A 6 50.04 -30.71 -25.10
C LYS A 6 48.84 -30.19 -25.90
N ILE A 7 48.71 -30.59 -27.17
CA ILE A 7 47.55 -30.25 -28.00
C ILE A 7 46.30 -30.98 -27.51
N TRP A 8 46.45 -32.21 -27.03
CA TRP A 8 45.33 -33.02 -26.57
C TRP A 8 44.75 -32.51 -25.23
N GLU A 9 45.62 -32.08 -24.32
CA GLU A 9 45.21 -31.45 -23.04
C GLU A 9 44.45 -30.13 -23.27
N GLY A 10 44.97 -29.24 -24.12
CA GLY A 10 44.30 -27.98 -24.43
C GLY A 10 42.94 -28.15 -25.12
N LEU A 11 42.76 -29.23 -25.90
CA LEU A 11 41.48 -29.56 -26.52
C LEU A 11 40.45 -30.05 -25.49
N ILE A 12 40.88 -30.80 -24.48
CA ILE A 12 40.00 -31.29 -23.42
C ILE A 12 39.51 -30.14 -22.54
N ASP A 13 40.39 -29.21 -22.18
CA ASP A 13 40.03 -28.06 -21.36
C ASP A 13 39.03 -27.13 -22.05
N THR A 14 39.22 -26.87 -23.34
CA THR A 14 38.27 -26.07 -24.14
C THR A 14 36.92 -26.78 -24.33
N LEU A 15 36.91 -28.11 -24.43
CA LEU A 15 35.68 -28.89 -24.56
C LEU A 15 34.91 -28.95 -23.22
N SER A 16 35.64 -29.09 -22.10
CA SER A 16 35.08 -29.03 -20.75
C SER A 16 34.46 -27.66 -20.44
N THR A 17 35.16 -26.58 -20.79
CA THR A 17 34.70 -25.21 -20.57
C THR A 17 33.44 -24.87 -21.38
N ASN A 18 33.37 -25.33 -22.64
CA ASN A 18 32.19 -25.15 -23.48
C ASN A 18 30.98 -25.95 -22.98
N GLN A 19 31.18 -27.16 -22.44
CA GLN A 19 30.11 -27.95 -21.84
C GLN A 19 29.59 -27.30 -20.55
N LEU A 20 30.48 -26.75 -19.71
CA LEU A 20 30.13 -25.99 -18.51
C LEU A 20 29.28 -24.76 -18.85
N ASN A 21 29.72 -23.94 -19.80
CA ASN A 21 29.03 -22.73 -20.24
C ASN A 21 27.67 -23.05 -20.91
N LYS A 22 27.57 -24.17 -21.64
CA LYS A 22 26.31 -24.65 -22.22
C LYS A 22 25.32 -25.12 -21.15
N LYS A 23 25.80 -25.82 -20.10
CA LYS A 23 24.98 -26.21 -18.94
C LYS A 23 24.49 -24.98 -18.17
N GLU A 24 25.36 -23.99 -17.98
CA GLU A 24 25.06 -22.74 -17.28
C GLU A 24 24.04 -21.89 -18.05
N LYS A 25 24.21 -21.67 -19.36
CA LYS A 25 23.20 -20.99 -20.19
C LYS A 25 21.84 -21.68 -20.17
N ASN A 26 21.82 -23.01 -20.18
CA ASN A 26 20.57 -23.77 -20.06
C ASN A 26 19.92 -23.61 -18.68
N SER A 27 20.73 -23.57 -17.62
CA SER A 27 20.27 -23.31 -16.25
C SER A 27 19.66 -21.91 -16.11
N VAL A 28 20.36 -20.88 -16.58
CA VAL A 28 19.90 -19.48 -16.53
C VAL A 28 18.61 -19.28 -17.33
N SER A 29 18.49 -19.87 -18.52
CA SER A 29 17.26 -19.78 -19.32
C SER A 29 16.06 -20.51 -18.68
N LYS A 30 16.31 -21.59 -17.92
CA LYS A 30 15.28 -22.26 -17.11
C LYS A 30 14.86 -21.38 -15.93
N ILE A 31 15.81 -20.77 -15.22
CA ILE A 31 15.53 -19.85 -14.10
C ILE A 31 14.69 -18.66 -14.58
N LEU A 32 15.02 -18.05 -15.71
CA LEU A 32 14.25 -16.95 -16.30
C LEU A 32 12.81 -17.35 -16.67
N ARG A 33 12.59 -18.58 -17.18
CA ARG A 33 11.24 -19.11 -17.45
C ARG A 33 10.45 -19.36 -16.17
N VAL A 34 11.08 -19.90 -15.13
CA VAL A 34 10.42 -20.10 -13.84
C VAL A 34 10.07 -18.74 -13.23
N PHE A 35 10.97 -17.76 -13.31
CA PHE A 35 10.72 -16.41 -12.80
C PHE A 35 9.57 -15.70 -13.54
N SER A 36 9.42 -15.90 -14.86
CA SER A 36 8.30 -15.32 -15.60
C SER A 36 6.96 -15.96 -15.23
N ILE A 37 6.93 -17.26 -14.96
CA ILE A 37 5.74 -17.96 -14.46
C ILE A 37 5.40 -17.49 -13.04
N VAL A 38 6.39 -17.46 -12.14
CA VAL A 38 6.22 -16.97 -10.76
C VAL A 38 5.73 -15.53 -10.74
N ARG A 39 6.31 -14.65 -11.56
CA ARG A 39 5.88 -13.25 -11.69
C ARG A 39 4.43 -13.15 -12.16
N LYS A 40 3.99 -14.03 -13.05
CA LYS A 40 2.61 -14.09 -13.55
C LYS A 40 1.65 -14.50 -12.44
N THR A 41 1.98 -15.54 -11.69
CA THR A 41 1.21 -15.99 -10.52
C THR A 41 1.17 -14.95 -9.42
N LEU A 42 2.32 -14.33 -9.11
CA LEU A 42 2.43 -13.25 -8.12
C LEU A 42 1.54 -12.08 -8.50
N SER A 43 1.53 -11.67 -9.78
CA SER A 43 0.65 -10.60 -10.26
C SER A 43 -0.83 -10.93 -10.05
N THR A 44 -1.25 -12.18 -10.29
CA THR A 44 -2.63 -12.62 -10.05
C THR A 44 -3.00 -12.59 -8.57
N ILE A 45 -2.11 -13.07 -7.69
CA ILE A 45 -2.30 -13.03 -6.24
C ILE A 45 -2.37 -11.57 -5.76
N LEU A 46 -1.49 -10.71 -6.27
CA LEU A 46 -1.45 -9.28 -5.91
C LEU A 46 -2.74 -8.58 -6.34
N LYS A 47 -3.31 -8.92 -7.51
CA LYS A 47 -4.63 -8.43 -7.94
C LYS A 47 -5.76 -8.87 -7.02
N ILE A 48 -5.78 -10.14 -6.61
CA ILE A 48 -6.78 -10.66 -5.66
C ILE A 48 -6.62 -10.02 -4.29
N CYS A 49 -5.38 -9.87 -3.82
CA CYS A 49 -5.07 -9.20 -2.57
C CYS A 49 -5.50 -7.73 -2.60
N LEU A 50 -5.22 -7.01 -3.69
CA LEU A 50 -5.71 -5.64 -3.89
C LEU A 50 -7.24 -5.58 -3.92
N PHE A 51 -7.91 -6.56 -4.53
CA PHE A 51 -9.36 -6.63 -4.54
C PHE A 51 -9.95 -6.84 -3.14
N PHE A 52 -9.38 -7.76 -2.35
CA PHE A 52 -9.77 -7.94 -0.96
C PHE A 52 -9.47 -6.72 -0.10
N LEU A 53 -8.33 -6.07 -0.32
CA LEU A 53 -7.98 -4.81 0.33
C LEU A 53 -9.02 -3.73 0.00
N PHE A 54 -9.38 -3.59 -1.28
CA PHE A 54 -10.43 -2.67 -1.73
C PHE A 54 -11.77 -2.95 -1.06
N LEU A 55 -12.18 -4.22 -0.98
CA LEU A 55 -13.45 -4.63 -0.39
C LEU A 55 -13.45 -4.42 1.13
N PHE A 56 -12.33 -4.71 1.80
CA PHE A 56 -12.12 -4.42 3.21
C PHE A 56 -12.21 -2.92 3.49
N LEU A 57 -11.54 -2.11 2.67
CA LEU A 57 -11.66 -0.65 2.71
C LEU A 57 -13.14 -0.26 2.56
N LEU A 58 -13.81 -0.73 1.51
CA LEU A 58 -15.20 -0.39 1.21
C LEU A 58 -16.15 -0.75 2.36
N PHE A 59 -15.89 -1.86 3.03
CA PHE A 59 -16.64 -2.30 4.20
C PHE A 59 -16.47 -1.35 5.39
N ILE A 60 -15.25 -0.87 5.63
CA ILE A 60 -14.99 0.10 6.70
C ILE A 60 -15.44 1.53 6.34
N ARG A 61 -15.72 1.84 5.07
CA ARG A 61 -16.14 3.19 4.63
C ARG A 61 -17.29 3.75 5.44
N LYS A 62 -18.39 3.01 5.54
CA LYS A 62 -19.60 3.47 6.25
C LYS A 62 -19.36 3.70 7.75
N PRO A 63 -18.79 2.73 8.50
CA PRO A 63 -18.53 2.96 9.91
C PRO A 63 -17.50 4.07 10.15
N VAL A 64 -16.47 4.19 9.31
CA VAL A 64 -15.46 5.26 9.41
C VAL A 64 -16.09 6.63 9.19
N ILE A 65 -16.97 6.80 8.18
CA ILE A 65 -17.68 8.07 7.95
C ILE A 65 -18.55 8.40 9.17
N ILE A 66 -19.35 7.46 9.67
CA ILE A 66 -20.20 7.67 10.84
C ILE A 66 -19.37 8.04 12.08
N LEU A 67 -18.26 7.34 12.34
CA LEU A 67 -17.35 7.65 13.44
C LEU A 67 -16.71 9.03 13.28
N THR A 68 -16.31 9.40 12.07
CA THR A 68 -15.67 10.69 11.80
C THR A 68 -16.66 11.83 11.95
N GLU A 69 -17.87 11.70 11.42
CA GLU A 69 -18.96 12.66 11.61
C GLU A 69 -19.38 12.78 13.08
N PHE A 70 -19.39 11.67 13.81
CA PHE A 70 -19.68 11.67 15.25
C PHE A 70 -18.57 12.39 16.05
N ILE A 71 -17.31 12.15 15.72
CA ILE A 71 -16.17 12.80 16.37
C ILE A 71 -16.15 14.30 16.04
N VAL A 72 -16.31 14.67 14.76
CA VAL A 72 -16.32 16.06 14.32
C VAL A 72 -17.53 16.79 14.89
N GLY A 73 -18.73 16.21 14.79
CA GLY A 73 -19.96 16.75 15.35
C GLY A 73 -19.90 16.88 16.87
N GLY A 74 -19.40 15.87 17.58
CA GLY A 74 -19.18 15.91 19.02
C GLY A 74 -18.18 16.99 19.44
N SER A 75 -17.08 17.14 18.70
CA SER A 75 -16.09 18.19 18.93
C SER A 75 -16.67 19.59 18.74
N LEU A 76 -17.50 19.77 17.70
CA LEU A 76 -18.17 21.03 17.39
C LEU A 76 -19.22 21.39 18.46
N LEU A 77 -19.95 20.38 18.97
CA LEU A 77 -20.92 20.53 20.05
C LEU A 77 -20.22 20.93 21.37
N VAL A 78 -19.10 20.30 21.71
CA VAL A 78 -18.30 20.66 22.89
C VAL A 78 -17.74 22.08 22.77
N LEU A 79 -17.21 22.45 21.60
CA LEU A 79 -16.78 23.83 21.30
C LEU A 79 -17.92 24.84 21.46
N PHE A 80 -19.13 24.49 20.99
CA PHE A 80 -20.31 25.33 21.14
C PHE A 80 -20.70 25.53 22.61
N ILE A 81 -20.67 24.46 23.42
CA ILE A 81 -20.90 24.56 24.87
C ILE A 81 -19.84 25.45 25.54
N PHE A 82 -18.56 25.29 25.21
CA PHE A 82 -17.51 26.16 25.74
C PHE A 82 -17.68 27.62 25.34
N PHE A 83 -18.07 27.87 24.09
CA PHE A 83 -18.32 29.23 23.59
C PHE A 83 -19.51 29.89 24.31
N THR A 84 -20.64 29.18 24.43
CA THR A 84 -21.82 29.67 25.15
C THR A 84 -21.54 29.88 26.63
N GLY A 85 -20.77 28.99 27.28
CA GLY A 85 -20.32 29.15 28.66
C GLY A 85 -19.43 30.37 28.85
N TYR A 86 -18.50 30.63 27.92
CA TYR A 86 -17.66 31.82 27.93
C TYR A 86 -18.48 33.12 27.81
N VAL A 87 -19.44 33.16 26.87
CA VAL A 87 -20.35 34.31 26.70
C VAL A 87 -21.23 34.52 27.95
N ALA A 88 -21.59 33.44 28.65
CA ALA A 88 -22.33 33.49 29.92
C ALA A 88 -21.45 33.90 31.13
N GLY A 89 -20.17 34.20 30.93
CA GLY A 89 -19.26 34.65 31.99
C GLY A 89 -18.58 33.53 32.77
N ALA A 90 -18.56 32.30 32.27
CA ALA A 90 -17.82 31.21 32.91
C ALA A 90 -16.30 31.47 32.84
N ALA A 91 -15.61 31.24 33.96
CA ALA A 91 -14.16 31.40 34.03
C ALA A 91 -13.45 30.38 33.11
N PRO A 92 -12.39 30.80 32.39
CA PRO A 92 -11.63 29.90 31.54
C PRO A 92 -10.90 28.84 32.38
N TYR A 93 -10.94 27.58 31.93
CA TYR A 93 -10.22 26.47 32.57
C TYR A 93 -8.76 26.42 32.09
N GLU A 94 -7.81 26.09 32.98
CA GLU A 94 -6.36 26.04 32.67
C GLU A 94 -6.00 25.12 31.49
N HIS A 95 -6.79 24.08 31.23
CA HIS A 95 -6.55 23.12 30.14
C HIS A 95 -7.42 23.32 28.89
N GLN A 96 -8.20 24.41 28.85
CA GLN A 96 -9.13 24.68 27.76
C GLN A 96 -8.41 24.83 26.40
N THR A 97 -7.26 25.49 26.38
CA THR A 97 -6.45 25.68 25.16
C THR A 97 -5.94 24.35 24.59
N ALA A 98 -5.49 23.43 25.46
CA ALA A 98 -5.02 22.11 25.04
C ALA A 98 -6.15 21.25 24.46
N MET A 99 -7.34 21.31 25.06
CA MET A 99 -8.53 20.61 24.55
C MET A 99 -8.96 21.14 23.17
N VAL A 100 -9.02 22.46 22.98
CA VAL A 100 -9.39 23.08 21.70
C VAL A 100 -8.42 22.68 20.58
N ILE A 101 -7.11 22.70 20.85
CA ILE A 101 -6.10 22.24 19.90
C ILE A 101 -6.29 20.75 19.58
N GLY A 102 -6.56 19.93 20.59
CA GLY A 102 -6.87 18.52 20.41
C GLY A 102 -8.04 18.30 19.44
N TYR A 103 -9.15 19.01 19.63
CA TYR A 103 -10.32 18.92 18.75
C TYR A 103 -10.02 19.35 17.31
N ILE A 104 -9.27 20.43 17.12
CA ILE A 104 -8.85 20.88 15.78
C ILE A 104 -8.03 19.79 15.09
N VAL A 105 -7.06 19.20 15.80
CA VAL A 105 -6.25 18.10 15.26
C VAL A 105 -7.11 16.89 14.89
N PHE A 106 -8.09 16.51 15.72
CA PHE A 106 -9.01 15.41 15.42
C PHE A 106 -9.86 15.68 14.17
N ILE A 107 -10.30 16.92 13.94
CA ILE A 107 -11.05 17.32 12.73
C ILE A 107 -10.16 17.14 11.49
N PHE A 108 -8.93 17.64 11.51
CA PHE A 108 -8.01 17.48 10.38
C PHE A 108 -7.59 16.03 10.17
N LEU A 109 -7.42 15.26 11.24
CA LEU A 109 -7.10 13.83 11.16
C LEU A 109 -8.25 13.05 10.52
N GLY A 110 -9.50 13.32 10.92
CA GLY A 110 -10.69 12.75 10.30
C GLY A 110 -10.81 13.09 8.81
N LEU A 111 -10.54 14.35 8.46
CA LEU A 111 -10.52 14.80 7.07
C LEU A 111 -9.42 14.10 6.26
N ALA A 112 -8.21 14.00 6.81
CA ALA A 112 -7.06 13.34 6.18
C ALA A 112 -7.27 11.84 6.00
N VAL A 113 -7.90 11.17 6.96
CA VAL A 113 -8.29 9.76 6.83
C VAL A 113 -9.31 9.59 5.72
N ASN A 114 -10.33 10.45 5.65
CA ASN A 114 -11.33 10.40 4.59
C ASN A 114 -10.72 10.66 3.20
N TRP A 115 -9.82 11.64 3.08
CA TRP A 115 -9.11 11.96 1.84
C TRP A 115 -8.11 10.89 1.41
N GLY A 116 -7.35 10.35 2.36
CA GLY A 116 -6.43 9.25 2.12
C GLY A 116 -7.17 8.00 1.68
N TYR A 117 -8.36 7.77 2.24
CA TYR A 117 -9.25 6.69 1.88
C TYR A 117 -9.83 6.84 0.46
N ASP A 118 -10.32 8.04 0.09
CA ASP A 118 -10.76 8.32 -1.30
C ASP A 118 -9.62 8.20 -2.31
N THR A 119 -8.42 8.66 -1.96
CA THR A 119 -7.22 8.53 -2.81
C THR A 119 -6.79 7.06 -2.96
N LEU A 120 -6.88 6.26 -1.89
CA LEU A 120 -6.60 4.82 -1.95
C LEU A 120 -7.62 4.10 -2.83
N LEU A 121 -8.91 4.43 -2.71
CA LEU A 121 -9.97 3.88 -3.55
C LEU A 121 -9.75 4.21 -5.03
N LEU A 122 -9.41 5.46 -5.36
CA LEU A 122 -9.11 5.88 -6.74
C LEU A 122 -7.88 5.15 -7.30
N ARG A 123 -6.84 4.96 -6.47
CA ARG A 123 -5.63 4.27 -6.89
C ARG A 123 -5.81 2.76 -7.04
N LEU A 124 -6.76 2.17 -6.32
CA LEU A 124 -7.11 0.75 -6.38
C LEU A 124 -8.24 0.43 -7.34
N ALA A 125 -8.93 1.43 -7.90
CA ALA A 125 -10.05 1.22 -8.81
C ALA A 125 -9.57 0.44 -10.05
N PRO A 126 -10.12 -0.77 -10.32
CA PRO A 126 -9.87 -1.45 -11.58
C PRO A 126 -10.54 -0.64 -12.71
N PRO A 127 -9.97 -0.61 -13.93
CA PRO A 127 -10.41 0.26 -15.04
C PRO A 127 -11.85 0.02 -15.52
N ASN A 128 -12.56 -0.96 -14.96
CA ASN A 128 -13.94 -1.30 -15.29
C ASN A 128 -14.96 -0.83 -14.22
N TYR A 129 -14.52 -0.21 -13.12
CA TYR A 129 -15.38 0.18 -11.98
C TYR A 129 -15.46 1.69 -11.74
N ASP A 130 -14.93 2.51 -12.67
CA ASP A 130 -14.93 3.98 -12.55
C ASP A 130 -16.34 4.60 -12.47
N PHE A 131 -17.39 3.90 -12.93
CA PHE A 131 -18.74 4.48 -13.03
C PHE A 131 -19.69 4.20 -11.86
N MET A 132 -19.34 3.32 -10.92
CA MET A 132 -20.25 2.93 -9.84
C MET A 132 -19.96 3.60 -8.50
N LEU A 133 -18.84 4.34 -8.40
CA LEU A 133 -18.38 5.02 -7.17
C LEU A 133 -18.82 6.49 -7.07
N PHE A 134 -19.35 7.06 -8.17
CA PHE A 134 -19.86 8.44 -8.26
C PHE A 134 -21.40 8.55 -8.26
N LYS A 135 -22.11 7.52 -7.79
CA LYS A 135 -23.58 7.53 -7.72
C LYS A 135 -24.07 7.50 -6.28
#